data_AF-A0A1F3TPZ1-F1
#
_entry.id   AF-A0A1F3TPZ1-F1
#
_cell.length_a   1.000
_cell.length_b   1.000
_cell.length_c   1.000
_cell.angle_alpha   90.00
_cell.angle_beta   90.00
_cell.angle_gamma   90.00
#
_symmetry.space_group_name_H-M   'P 1'
#
loop_
_entity.id
_entity.type
_entity.pdbx_description
1 polymer ?
#
loop_
_entity_poly.entity_id
_entity_poly.type
_entity_poly.pdbx_seq_one_letter_code
_entity_poly.pdbx_strand_id
1 'polypeptide(L)' 'MRNKYIVFAAIGFELIGLILASLWFGSWLEGKGYSGAQAICVVLGFLIWFISLIVKLRGLRND' A
#
# COMPACT_ATOMS: atom_id res chain seq x y z
N MET A 1 14.55 8.77 20.28
CA MET A 1 14.32 7.34 19.98
C MET A 1 13.04 7.21 19.18
N ARG A 2 13.12 6.98 17.87
CA ARG A 2 11.90 6.79 17.04
C ARG A 2 11.19 5.52 17.53
N ASN A 3 9.95 5.67 17.99
CA ASN A 3 9.22 4.57 18.60
C ASN A 3 8.86 3.53 17.51
N LYS A 4 9.61 2.43 17.45
CA LYS A 4 9.51 1.40 16.41
C LYS A 4 8.08 0.87 16.26
N TYR A 5 7.33 0.79 17.37
CA TYR A 5 5.93 0.36 17.38
C TYR A 5 5.00 1.29 16.60
N ILE A 6 5.22 2.61 16.65
CA ILE A 6 4.41 3.59 15.90
C ILE A 6 4.69 3.46 14.39
N VAL A 7 5.95 3.23 14.00
CA VAL A 7 6.31 3.04 12.59
C VAL A 7 5.70 1.74 12.04
N PHE A 8 5.73 0.66 12.81
CA PHE A 8 5.07 -0.60 12.42
C PHE A 8 3.56 -0.46 12.30
N ALA A 9 2.90 0.21 13.25
CA ALA A 9 1.46 0.46 13.19
C ALA A 9 1.09 1.31 11.95
N ALA A 10 1.87 2.34 11.64
CA ALA A 10 1.66 3.18 10.46
C ALA A 10 1.84 2.40 9.14
N ILE A 11 2.79 1.48 9.07
CA ILE A 11 3.00 0.60 7.91
C ILE A 11 1.79 -0.32 7.67
N GLY A 12 1.23 -0.90 8.74
CA GLY A 12 0.03 -1.73 8.65
C GLY A 12 -1.20 -0.93 8.22
N PHE A 13 -1.36 0.28 8.74
CA PHE A 13 -2.45 1.17 8.35
C PHE A 13 -2.35 1.62 6.88
N GLU A 14 -1.13 1.92 6.40
CA GLU A 14 -0.88 2.21 4.98
C GLU A 14 -1.27 1.04 4.08
N LEU A 15 -0.98 -0.20 4.46
CA LEU A 15 -1.33 -1.38 3.67
C LEU A 15 -2.84 -1.47 3.48
N ILE A 16 -3.58 -1.39 4.59
CA ILE A 16 -5.06 -1.48 4.57
C ILE A 16 -5.64 -0.34 3.75
N GLY A 17 -5.14 0.89 3.94
CA GLY A 17 -5.58 2.06 3.18
C GLY A 17 -5.34 1.92 1.68
N LEU A 18 -4.15 1.47 1.28
CA LEU A 18 -3.81 1.24 -0.13
C LEU A 18 -4.64 0.13 -0.76
N ILE A 19 -4.91 -0.97 -0.04
CA ILE A 19 -5.78 -2.04 -0.52
C ILE A 19 -7.20 -1.51 -0.76
N LEU A 20 -7.77 -0.80 0.21
CA LEU A 20 -9.13 -0.24 0.08
C LEU A 20 -9.21 0.77 -1.08
N ALA A 21 -8.23 1.65 -1.21
CA ALA A 21 -8.15 2.61 -2.31
C ALA A 21 -8.01 1.90 -3.67
N SER A 22 -7.20 0.85 -3.73
CA SER A 22 -6.99 0.07 -4.96
C SER A 22 -8.22 -0.75 -5.35
N LEU A 23 -8.94 -1.30 -4.37
CA LEU A 23 -10.21 -1.98 -4.60
C LEU A 23 -11.27 -1.00 -5.11
N TRP A 24 -11.43 0.15 -4.46
CA TRP A 24 -12.39 1.16 -4.87
C TRP A 24 -12.10 1.69 -6.28
N PHE A 25 -10.86 2.07 -6.55
CA PHE A 25 -10.45 2.58 -7.86
C PHE A 25 -10.52 1.49 -8.94
N GLY A 26 -10.15 0.27 -8.58
CA GLY A 26 -10.25 -0.92 -9.41
C GLY A 26 -11.69 -1.22 -9.85
N SER A 27 -12.62 -1.29 -8.90
CA SER A 27 -14.05 -1.50 -9.20
C SER A 27 -14.65 -0.34 -10.00
N TRP A 28 -14.19 0.90 -9.77
CA TRP A 28 -14.61 2.06 -10.57
C TRP A 28 -14.14 1.95 -12.04
N LEU A 29 -12.91 1.48 -12.28
CA LEU A 29 -12.38 1.21 -13.62
C LEU A 29 -13.10 0.05 -14.31
N GLU A 30 -13.42 -1.01 -13.58
CA GLU A 30 -14.22 -2.12 -14.09
C GLU A 30 -15.63 -1.66 -14.49
N GLY A 31 -16.24 -0.75 -13.72
CA GLY A 31 -17.49 -0.09 -14.08
C GLY A 31 -17.43 0.74 -15.37
N LYS A 32 -16.23 1.09 -15.86
CA LYS A 32 -16.02 1.76 -17.15
C LYS A 32 -15.63 0.81 -18.30
N GLY A 33 -15.64 -0.49 -18.07
CA GLY A 33 -15.39 -1.53 -19.08
C GLY A 33 -13.97 -2.12 -19.07
N TYR A 34 -13.10 -1.71 -18.13
CA TYR A 34 -11.76 -2.29 -17.99
C TYR A 34 -11.79 -3.53 -17.09
N SER A 35 -12.14 -4.68 -17.65
CA SER A 35 -12.18 -5.95 -16.92
C SER A 35 -10.80 -6.32 -16.35
N GLY A 36 -10.75 -6.72 -15.07
CA GLY A 36 -9.53 -7.10 -14.36
C GLY A 36 -8.70 -5.92 -13.84
N ALA A 37 -9.16 -4.68 -14.03
CA ALA A 37 -8.50 -3.51 -13.49
C ALA A 37 -8.38 -3.55 -11.97
N GLN A 38 -9.32 -4.19 -11.26
CA GLN A 38 -9.24 -4.32 -9.81
C GLN A 38 -8.04 -5.14 -9.34
N ALA A 39 -7.80 -6.29 -9.97
CA ALA A 39 -6.63 -7.12 -9.64
C ALA A 39 -5.33 -6.37 -9.92
N ILE A 40 -5.25 -5.67 -11.06
CA ILE A 40 -4.07 -4.88 -11.43
C ILE A 40 -3.82 -3.74 -10.44
N CYS A 41 -4.86 -3.00 -10.05
CA CYS A 41 -4.75 -1.92 -9.08
C CYS A 41 -4.27 -2.42 -7.72
N VAL A 42 -4.77 -3.57 -7.24
CA VAL A 42 -4.31 -4.16 -5.97
C VAL A 42 -2.84 -4.57 -6.05
N VAL A 43 -2.41 -5.19 -7.16
CA VAL A 43 -1.00 -5.57 -7.37
C VAL A 43 -0.10 -4.33 -7.39
N LEU A 44 -0.50 -3.27 -8.09
CA LEU A 44 0.24 -2.00 -8.11
C LEU A 44 0.28 -1.34 -6.72
N GLY A 45 -0.84 -1.32 -6.00
CA GLY A 45 -0.92 -0.80 -4.63
C GLY A 45 0.01 -1.56 -3.69
N PHE A 46 0.09 -2.88 -3.84
CA PHE A 46 1.01 -3.71 -3.05
C PHE A 46 2.48 -3.42 -3.36
N LEU A 47 2.84 -3.24 -4.64
CA LEU A 47 4.21 -2.88 -5.04
C LEU A 47 4.62 -1.52 -4.45
N ILE A 48 3.74 -0.51 -4.52
CA ILE A 48 3.99 0.82 -3.95
C ILE A 48 4.18 0.72 -2.42
N TRP A 49 3.30 -0.02 -1.75
CA TRP A 49 3.42 -0.26 -0.32
C TRP A 49 4.75 -0.96 0.03
N PHE A 50 5.14 -1.96 -0.74
CA PHE A 50 6.37 -2.73 -0.51
C PHE A 50 7.62 -1.85 -0.64
N ILE A 51 7.64 -0.94 -1.60
CA ILE A 51 8.72 0.06 -1.73
C ILE A 51 8.73 1.00 -0.51
N SER A 52 7.57 1.52 -0.09
CA SER A 52 7.43 2.35 1.11
C SER A 52 7.97 1.63 2.36
N LEU A 53 7.65 0.35 2.50
CA LEU A 53 8.12 -0.51 3.59
C LEU A 53 9.65 -0.62 3.59
N ILE A 54 10.28 -0.91 2.45
CA ILE A 54 11.74 -0.99 2.34
C ILE A 54 12.40 0.33 2.73
N VAL A 55 11.86 1.46 2.28
CA VAL A 55 12.39 2.80 2.61
C VAL A 55 12.32 3.06 4.11
N LYS A 56 11.17 2.78 4.75
CA LYS A 56 10.99 2.95 6.20
C LYS A 56 11.89 2.02 7.01
N LEU A 57 12.07 0.77 6.57
CA LEU A 57 12.98 -0.18 7.22
C LEU A 57 14.45 0.23 7.09
N ARG A 58 14.86 0.73 5.92
CA ARG A 58 16.22 1.30 5.74
C ARG A 58 16.44 2.51 6.63
N GLY A 59 15.45 3.39 6.74
CA GLY A 59 15.51 4.53 7.66
C GLY A 59 15.61 4.11 9.13
N LEU A 60 15.01 2.99 9.53
CA LEU A 60 15.10 2.41 10.89
C LEU A 60 16.42 1.69 11.17
N ARG A 61 17.16 1.28 10.15
CA ARG A 61 18.47 0.64 10.28
C ARG A 61 19.60 1.66 10.39
N ASN A 62 19.44 2.82 9.77
CA ASN A 62 20.46 3.87 9.73
C ASN A 62 20.38 4.86 10.92
N ASP A 63 19.40 4.69 11.81
CA ASP A 63 19.31 5.33 13.14
C ASP A 63 19.82 4.38 14.23
#